data_AF-A0A2V7NIN1-F1
#
_entry.id   AF-A0A2V7NIN1-F1
#
_cell.length_a   1.000
_cell.length_b   1.000
_cell.length_c   1.000
_cell.angle_alpha   90.00
_cell.angle_beta   90.00
_cell.angle_gamma   90.00
#
_symmetry.space_group_name_H-M   'P 1'
#
loop_
_entity.id
_entity.type
_entity.pdbx_description
1 polymer ?
#
loop_
_entity_poly.entity_id
_entity_poly.type
_entity_poly.pdbx_seq_one_letter_code
_entity_poly.pdbx_strand_id
1 'polypeptide(L)'
;MTRSPFDESARRIVRSVRTMVDHRAEYRAVNAAEFPGRDAEFLDGTARELAAEGWQTLGDFEDAAFNRGRQNKNFVRMALSGDRTAYAMWFSAPAAPRPARVLGLRSLLGDGRVLLTLRGGSKTDLPTPPAYLVERLDEGASTGQQVRRHRERVDAAGAAPRTHQGVADVLAALATEEKMQSEFRAARGLALFEPMLRAKLGPDFDERGQPLLDSILAHPEWWTAAPGSPAGQYPHLVIARLYEPIQPIDRGTRYEDPLQAALGARALGVVTGGGSALTREGEIAYVQLDLSVANLGAALDVAKQVLEQAGAPRGSELRFEREGQAMVVPFGTSEALAIYLDGTGLPDDVYTRCNINELVERVDAALGGSEKIRGSWSGPRETSLYLYGPSADAMFDKLQSVFADYPLCQNARVVIRHGNPALDSRTVRLPFPRG
;
A
#
# COMPACT_ATOMS: atom_id res chain seq x y z
N MET A 1 23.16 16.83 -19.46
CA MET A 1 21.70 17.02 -19.35
C MET A 1 21.34 16.95 -17.88
N THR A 2 20.82 18.05 -17.34
CA THR A 2 20.40 18.17 -15.94
C THR A 2 19.17 17.28 -15.75
N ARG A 3 19.21 16.33 -14.80
CA ARG A 3 18.05 15.47 -14.48
C ARG A 3 16.89 16.34 -13.98
N SER A 4 15.68 16.11 -14.48
CA SER A 4 14.50 16.79 -13.97
C SER A 4 14.22 16.27 -12.55
N PRO A 5 13.79 17.14 -11.60
CA PRO A 5 13.43 16.70 -10.25
C PRO A 5 12.24 15.72 -10.24
N PHE A 6 11.52 15.59 -11.35
CA PHE A 6 10.38 14.68 -11.51
C PHE A 6 10.76 13.32 -12.09
N ASP A 7 11.98 13.13 -12.60
CA ASP A 7 12.38 11.91 -13.33
C ASP A 7 12.27 10.65 -12.48
N GLU A 8 12.65 10.70 -11.21
CA GLU A 8 12.58 9.53 -10.32
C GLU A 8 11.13 9.12 -10.03
N SER A 9 10.26 10.09 -9.77
CA SER A 9 8.83 9.87 -9.56
C SER A 9 8.14 9.36 -10.83
N ALA A 10 8.44 9.98 -11.98
CA ALA A 10 7.97 9.56 -13.29
C ALA A 10 8.39 8.13 -13.61
N ARG A 11 9.67 7.79 -13.39
CA ARG A 11 10.19 6.43 -13.62
C ARG A 11 9.54 5.39 -12.71
N ARG A 12 9.25 5.74 -11.44
CA ARG A 12 8.51 4.88 -10.51
C ARG A 12 7.08 4.60 -11.01
N ILE A 13 6.41 5.63 -11.51
CA ILE A 13 5.08 5.51 -12.12
C ILE A 13 5.14 4.57 -13.33
N VAL A 14 6.10 4.76 -14.25
CA VAL A 14 6.26 3.87 -15.41
C VAL A 14 6.47 2.42 -14.98
N ARG A 15 7.36 2.16 -14.02
CA ARG A 15 7.60 0.80 -13.51
C ARG A 15 6.34 0.17 -12.90
N SER A 16 5.63 0.91 -12.05
CA SER A 16 4.39 0.42 -11.43
C SER A 16 3.33 0.06 -12.48
N VAL A 17 3.14 0.93 -13.48
CA VAL A 17 2.20 0.70 -14.57
C VAL A 17 2.60 -0.50 -15.40
N ARG A 18 3.89 -0.66 -15.71
CA ARG A 18 4.39 -1.84 -16.41
C ARG A 18 4.15 -3.12 -15.63
N THR A 19 4.45 -3.16 -14.34
CA THR A 19 4.14 -4.32 -13.49
C THR A 19 2.66 -4.70 -13.58
N MET A 20 1.75 -3.72 -13.58
CA MET A 20 0.31 -3.99 -13.75
C MET A 20 -0.09 -4.45 -15.16
N VAL A 21 0.61 -4.00 -16.20
CA VAL A 21 0.36 -4.40 -17.60
C VAL A 21 0.93 -5.79 -17.90
N ASP A 22 2.07 -6.10 -17.31
CA ASP A 22 2.83 -7.35 -17.51
C ASP A 22 2.37 -8.47 -16.56
N HIS A 23 1.64 -8.14 -15.47
CA HIS A 23 1.09 -9.12 -14.53
C HIS A 23 0.27 -10.19 -15.26
N ARG A 24 0.46 -11.43 -14.85
CA ARG A 24 -0.31 -12.59 -15.29
C ARG A 24 -0.73 -13.36 -14.06
N ALA A 25 -2.03 -13.43 -13.81
CA ALA A 25 -2.56 -14.11 -12.65
C ALA A 25 -2.30 -15.63 -12.74
N GLU A 26 -1.79 -16.21 -11.66
CA GLU A 26 -1.58 -17.65 -11.53
C GLU A 26 -2.53 -18.21 -10.47
N TYR A 27 -3.80 -18.42 -10.83
CA TYR A 27 -4.79 -18.91 -9.86
C TYR A 27 -4.52 -20.36 -9.43
N ARG A 28 -4.40 -20.58 -8.12
CA ARG A 28 -4.25 -21.90 -7.51
C ARG A 28 -5.26 -22.09 -6.40
N ALA A 29 -5.88 -23.27 -6.34
CA ALA A 29 -6.79 -23.61 -5.28
C ALA A 29 -6.07 -23.61 -3.92
N VAL A 30 -6.70 -23.04 -2.91
CA VAL A 30 -6.18 -22.95 -1.54
C VAL A 30 -7.26 -23.29 -0.53
N ASN A 31 -6.85 -23.62 0.70
CA ASN A 31 -7.78 -23.72 1.81
C ASN A 31 -7.88 -22.37 2.52
N ALA A 32 -9.05 -21.75 2.55
CA ALA A 32 -9.25 -20.48 3.27
C ALA A 32 -8.82 -20.54 4.73
N ALA A 33 -8.84 -21.71 5.38
CA ALA A 33 -8.37 -21.91 6.75
C ALA A 33 -6.91 -21.46 6.97
N GLU A 34 -6.07 -21.54 5.93
CA GLU A 34 -4.64 -21.16 5.94
C GLU A 34 -4.42 -19.64 5.98
N PHE A 35 -5.49 -18.84 5.91
CA PHE A 35 -5.46 -17.37 5.90
C PHE A 35 -6.09 -16.83 7.19
N PRO A 36 -5.31 -16.61 8.28
CA PRO A 36 -5.85 -16.27 9.59
C PRO A 36 -6.44 -14.86 9.67
N GLY A 37 -6.03 -13.94 8.79
CA GLY A 37 -6.52 -12.55 8.73
C GLY A 37 -7.76 -12.34 7.84
N ARG A 38 -8.44 -13.42 7.43
CA ARG A 38 -9.59 -13.35 6.50
C ARG A 38 -10.83 -12.76 7.17
N ASP A 39 -11.60 -11.96 6.42
CA ASP A 39 -12.92 -11.51 6.83
C ASP A 39 -13.96 -12.63 6.62
N ALA A 40 -13.94 -13.64 7.51
CA ALA A 40 -14.78 -14.83 7.38
C ALA A 40 -16.29 -14.49 7.36
N GLU A 41 -16.71 -13.50 8.17
CA GLU A 41 -18.09 -13.04 8.20
C GLU A 41 -18.55 -12.56 6.82
N PHE A 42 -17.76 -11.70 6.17
CA PHE A 42 -18.05 -11.23 4.82
C PHE A 42 -17.98 -12.35 3.78
N LEU A 43 -16.93 -13.16 3.81
CA LEU A 43 -16.69 -14.19 2.81
C LEU A 43 -17.77 -15.28 2.83
N ASP A 44 -18.13 -15.76 4.02
CA ASP A 44 -19.14 -16.81 4.20
C ASP A 44 -20.56 -16.23 4.11
N GLY A 45 -20.77 -14.99 4.57
CA GLY A 45 -22.04 -14.27 4.41
C GLY A 45 -22.39 -14.06 2.94
N THR A 46 -21.45 -13.54 2.16
CA THR A 46 -21.61 -13.35 0.71
C THR A 46 -21.85 -14.68 0.00
N ALA A 47 -21.18 -15.77 0.43
CA ALA A 47 -21.41 -17.10 -0.13
C ALA A 47 -22.86 -17.56 0.06
N ARG A 48 -23.42 -17.37 1.27
CA ARG A 48 -24.81 -17.72 1.59
C ARG A 48 -25.81 -16.87 0.80
N GLU A 49 -25.55 -15.57 0.69
CA GLU A 49 -26.41 -14.66 -0.07
C GLU A 49 -26.41 -15.00 -1.57
N LEU A 50 -25.24 -15.27 -2.15
CA LEU A 50 -25.13 -15.72 -3.55
C LEU A 50 -25.83 -17.08 -3.75
N ALA A 51 -25.72 -18.01 -2.80
CA ALA A 51 -26.42 -19.29 -2.86
C ALA A 51 -27.94 -19.13 -2.85
N ALA A 52 -28.48 -18.19 -2.06
CA ALA A 52 -29.90 -17.85 -2.08
C ALA A 52 -30.38 -17.29 -3.42
N GLU A 53 -29.48 -16.67 -4.19
CA GLU A 53 -29.70 -16.18 -5.56
C GLU A 53 -29.40 -17.25 -6.64
N GLY A 54 -29.16 -18.51 -6.24
CA GLY A 54 -28.93 -19.63 -7.14
C GLY A 54 -27.50 -19.77 -7.66
N TRP A 55 -26.50 -19.23 -6.96
CA TRP A 55 -25.09 -19.38 -7.32
C TRP A 55 -24.42 -20.52 -6.55
N GLN A 56 -23.50 -21.21 -7.20
CA GLN A 56 -22.71 -22.29 -6.61
C GLN A 56 -21.27 -21.84 -6.36
N THR A 57 -20.81 -21.92 -5.11
CA THR A 57 -19.40 -21.65 -4.77
C THR A 57 -18.50 -22.70 -5.41
N LEU A 58 -17.45 -22.25 -6.10
CA LEU A 58 -16.46 -23.09 -6.78
C LEU A 58 -15.24 -23.39 -5.90
N GLY A 59 -14.92 -22.50 -4.97
CA GLY A 59 -13.79 -22.65 -4.05
C GLY A 59 -13.02 -21.36 -3.81
N ASP A 60 -11.88 -21.51 -3.14
CA ASP A 60 -10.96 -20.45 -2.76
C ASP A 60 -9.67 -20.56 -3.57
N PHE A 61 -9.20 -19.44 -4.11
CA PHE A 61 -8.06 -19.39 -5.02
C PHE A 61 -7.11 -18.27 -4.64
N GLU A 62 -5.82 -18.55 -4.56
CA GLU A 62 -4.80 -17.49 -4.54
C GLU A 62 -4.35 -17.14 -5.95
N ASP A 63 -3.97 -15.89 -6.19
CA ASP A 63 -3.10 -15.56 -7.31
C ASP A 63 -1.64 -15.77 -6.85
N ALA A 64 -1.05 -16.91 -7.21
CA ALA A 64 0.28 -17.30 -6.79
C ALA A 64 1.38 -16.36 -7.32
N ALA A 65 1.15 -15.68 -8.44
CA ALA A 65 2.06 -14.67 -8.96
C ALA A 65 2.00 -13.41 -8.08
N PHE A 66 0.79 -12.99 -7.69
CA PHE A 66 0.59 -11.84 -6.79
C PHE A 66 1.09 -12.12 -5.37
N ASN A 67 0.82 -13.30 -4.82
CA ASN A 67 1.19 -13.69 -3.46
C ASN A 67 2.67 -14.07 -3.30
N ARG A 68 3.42 -14.22 -4.40
CA ARG A 68 4.83 -14.64 -4.37
C ARG A 68 5.64 -13.70 -3.49
N GLY A 69 6.18 -14.24 -2.39
CA GLY A 69 7.01 -13.49 -1.44
C GLY A 69 6.29 -12.54 -0.49
N ARG A 70 4.95 -12.50 -0.51
CA ARG A 70 4.17 -11.68 0.43
C ARG A 70 3.96 -12.41 1.76
N GLN A 71 4.14 -11.69 2.87
CA GLN A 71 3.78 -12.22 4.21
C GLN A 71 2.27 -12.30 4.42
N ASN A 72 1.53 -11.28 3.99
CA ASN A 72 0.07 -11.23 4.08
C ASN A 72 -0.54 -11.69 2.76
N LYS A 73 -0.49 -13.00 2.54
CA LYS A 73 -1.16 -13.62 1.39
C LYS A 73 -2.67 -13.37 1.47
N ASN A 74 -3.31 -13.27 0.32
CA ASN A 74 -4.76 -13.17 0.22
C ASN A 74 -5.29 -14.19 -0.78
N PHE A 75 -6.58 -14.46 -0.72
CA PHE A 75 -7.26 -15.32 -1.68
C PHE A 75 -8.55 -14.65 -2.16
N VAL A 76 -9.09 -15.18 -3.24
CA VAL A 76 -10.38 -14.82 -3.79
C VAL A 76 -11.27 -16.04 -3.80
N ARG A 77 -12.50 -15.86 -3.34
CA ARG A 77 -13.53 -16.89 -3.45
C ARG A 77 -14.28 -16.72 -4.76
N MET A 78 -14.55 -17.83 -5.44
CA MET A 78 -15.23 -17.83 -6.73
C MET A 78 -16.56 -18.58 -6.65
N ALA A 79 -17.54 -18.15 -7.45
CA ALA A 79 -18.81 -18.86 -7.63
C ALA A 79 -19.27 -18.77 -9.09
N LEU A 80 -20.14 -19.69 -9.49
CA LEU A 80 -20.78 -19.75 -10.80
C LEU A 80 -22.29 -19.59 -10.64
N SER A 81 -22.94 -18.82 -11.51
CA SER A 81 -24.40 -18.69 -11.51
C SER A 81 -25.08 -20.00 -11.91
N GLY A 82 -26.31 -20.22 -11.45
CA GLY A 82 -27.05 -21.47 -11.73
C GLY A 82 -27.33 -21.71 -13.21
N ASP A 83 -27.46 -20.65 -14.01
CA ASP A 83 -27.58 -20.70 -15.47
C ASP A 83 -26.22 -20.80 -16.20
N ARG A 84 -25.12 -20.79 -15.45
CA ARG A 84 -23.73 -20.94 -15.92
C ARG A 84 -23.24 -19.83 -16.84
N THR A 85 -23.90 -18.67 -16.86
CA THR A 85 -23.57 -17.55 -17.76
C THR A 85 -22.78 -16.42 -17.08
N ALA A 86 -22.66 -16.47 -15.75
CA ALA A 86 -21.98 -15.47 -14.96
C ALA A 86 -21.15 -16.12 -13.85
N TYR A 87 -20.08 -15.45 -13.46
CA TYR A 87 -19.21 -15.90 -12.37
C TYR A 87 -18.87 -14.75 -11.44
N ALA A 88 -18.79 -15.06 -10.14
CA ALA A 88 -18.55 -14.12 -9.08
C ALA A 88 -17.13 -14.29 -8.55
N MET A 89 -16.53 -13.18 -8.13
CA MET A 89 -15.32 -13.18 -7.33
C MET A 89 -15.47 -12.20 -6.18
N TRP A 90 -15.14 -12.63 -4.97
CA TRP A 90 -15.14 -11.75 -3.80
C TRP A 90 -13.99 -12.03 -2.86
N PHE A 91 -13.50 -10.96 -2.25
CA PHE A 91 -12.36 -10.97 -1.35
C PHE A 91 -12.40 -9.74 -0.45
N SER A 92 -11.67 -9.80 0.65
CA SER A 92 -11.39 -8.64 1.51
C SER A 92 -9.99 -8.13 1.22
N ALA A 93 -9.83 -6.86 0.86
CA ALA A 93 -8.53 -6.23 0.74
C ALA A 93 -8.21 -5.40 2.00
N PRO A 94 -6.96 -5.40 2.48
CA PRO A 94 -6.55 -4.47 3.53
C PRO A 94 -6.81 -3.02 3.11
N ALA A 95 -7.65 -2.32 3.87
CA ALA A 95 -7.95 -0.90 3.71
C ALA A 95 -8.25 -0.29 5.09
N ALA A 96 -8.06 1.02 5.23
CA ALA A 96 -8.41 1.75 6.44
C ALA A 96 -9.65 2.63 6.19
N PRO A 97 -10.56 2.79 7.18
CA PRO A 97 -10.51 2.28 8.56
C PRO A 97 -11.00 0.82 8.72
N ARG A 98 -11.56 0.21 7.67
CA ARG A 98 -11.98 -1.20 7.65
C ARG A 98 -11.56 -1.85 6.33
N PRO A 99 -11.35 -3.18 6.30
CA PRO A 99 -11.06 -3.90 5.07
C PRO A 99 -12.07 -3.58 3.97
N ALA A 100 -11.59 -3.36 2.76
CA ALA A 100 -12.44 -3.16 1.60
C ALA A 100 -13.04 -4.52 1.20
N ARG A 101 -14.36 -4.61 1.28
CA ARG A 101 -15.14 -5.79 0.92
C ARG A 101 -15.54 -5.69 -0.54
N VAL A 102 -14.97 -6.55 -1.39
CA VAL A 102 -15.15 -6.48 -2.84
C VAL A 102 -15.97 -7.65 -3.31
N LEU A 103 -17.03 -7.40 -4.09
CA LEU A 103 -17.78 -8.42 -4.83
C LEU A 103 -17.94 -7.98 -6.29
N GLY A 104 -17.44 -8.77 -7.22
CA GLY A 104 -17.59 -8.56 -8.66
C GLY A 104 -18.33 -9.71 -9.32
N LEU A 105 -19.40 -9.40 -10.05
CA LEU A 105 -20.12 -10.34 -10.92
C LEU A 105 -19.73 -10.07 -12.37
N ARG A 106 -19.39 -11.13 -13.11
CA ARG A 106 -18.85 -11.05 -14.47
C ARG A 106 -19.60 -11.95 -15.44
N SER A 107 -19.81 -11.46 -16.65
CA SER A 107 -20.22 -12.24 -17.81
C SER A 107 -19.37 -11.86 -19.02
N LEU A 108 -18.80 -12.88 -19.68
CA LEU A 108 -18.14 -12.74 -20.97
C LEU A 108 -19.16 -13.01 -22.07
N LEU A 109 -19.43 -12.04 -22.92
CA LEU A 109 -20.40 -12.16 -24.01
C LEU A 109 -19.80 -12.86 -25.23
N GLY A 110 -20.66 -13.42 -26.08
CA GLY A 110 -20.27 -14.11 -27.31
C GLY A 110 -19.49 -13.22 -28.29
N ASP A 111 -19.75 -11.91 -28.26
CA ASP A 111 -19.08 -10.90 -29.08
C ASP A 111 -17.75 -10.38 -28.48
N GLY A 112 -17.31 -10.95 -27.35
CA GLY A 112 -16.06 -10.60 -26.69
C GLY A 112 -16.13 -9.44 -25.69
N ARG A 113 -17.29 -8.80 -25.52
CA ARG A 113 -17.48 -7.84 -24.42
C ARG A 113 -17.49 -8.53 -23.06
N VAL A 114 -16.99 -7.83 -22.05
CA VAL A 114 -17.05 -8.25 -20.65
C VAL A 114 -17.92 -7.26 -19.89
N LEU A 115 -18.91 -7.79 -19.17
CA LEU A 115 -19.70 -7.02 -18.22
C LEU A 115 -19.20 -7.32 -16.81
N LEU A 116 -18.76 -6.29 -16.09
CA LEU A 116 -18.43 -6.38 -14.67
C LEU A 116 -19.40 -5.49 -13.89
N THR A 117 -20.19 -6.07 -12.99
CA THR A 117 -20.94 -5.33 -11.97
C THR A 117 -20.20 -5.46 -10.65
N LEU A 118 -19.66 -4.37 -10.14
CA LEU A 118 -18.73 -4.35 -9.01
C LEU A 118 -19.33 -3.57 -7.83
N ARG A 119 -19.14 -4.11 -6.62
CA ARG A 119 -19.39 -3.43 -5.35
C ARG A 119 -18.09 -3.42 -4.55
N GLY A 120 -17.76 -2.27 -3.98
CA GLY A 120 -16.52 -2.05 -3.24
C GLY A 120 -15.25 -2.02 -4.12
N GLY A 121 -14.11 -1.86 -3.47
CA GLY A 121 -12.79 -1.81 -4.10
C GLY A 121 -12.46 -0.47 -4.77
N SER A 122 -11.18 -0.18 -4.95
CA SER A 122 -10.73 1.07 -5.56
C SER A 122 -11.06 1.13 -7.06
N LYS A 123 -11.26 2.36 -7.56
CA LYS A 123 -11.27 2.62 -8.99
C LYS A 123 -9.84 2.54 -9.51
N THR A 124 -9.65 1.88 -10.66
CA THR A 124 -8.38 1.96 -11.38
C THR A 124 -8.33 3.25 -12.19
N ASP A 125 -7.22 3.96 -12.11
CA ASP A 125 -6.96 5.13 -12.94
C ASP A 125 -6.46 4.71 -14.33
N LEU A 126 -6.08 3.45 -14.51
CA LEU A 126 -5.64 2.94 -15.80
C LEU A 126 -6.81 2.84 -16.78
N PRO A 127 -6.62 3.29 -18.03
CA PRO A 127 -7.57 3.04 -19.10
C PRO A 127 -7.94 1.56 -19.23
N THR A 128 -9.24 1.31 -19.40
CA THR A 128 -9.81 -0.01 -19.66
C THR A 128 -10.23 -0.13 -21.12
N PRO A 129 -10.19 -1.34 -21.72
CA PRO A 129 -10.73 -1.57 -23.05
C PRO A 129 -12.20 -1.12 -23.16
N PRO A 130 -12.65 -0.52 -24.29
CA PRO A 130 -14.05 -0.20 -24.51
C PRO A 130 -14.99 -1.40 -24.40
N ALA A 131 -14.49 -2.60 -24.69
CA ALA A 131 -15.23 -3.86 -24.52
C ALA A 131 -15.33 -4.32 -23.06
N TYR A 132 -14.62 -3.70 -22.11
CA TYR A 132 -14.64 -4.01 -20.68
C TYR A 132 -15.54 -3.03 -19.94
N LEU A 133 -16.82 -3.39 -19.82
CA LEU A 133 -17.88 -2.51 -19.32
C LEU A 133 -18.10 -2.71 -17.83
N VAL A 134 -17.66 -1.73 -17.03
CA VAL A 134 -17.77 -1.75 -15.57
C VAL A 134 -18.92 -0.86 -15.10
N GLU A 135 -19.83 -1.42 -14.31
CA GLU A 135 -20.76 -0.63 -13.49
C GLU A 135 -20.38 -0.83 -12.02
N ARG A 136 -20.30 0.28 -11.27
CA ARG A 136 -20.04 0.27 -9.83
C ARG A 136 -21.32 0.59 -9.09
N LEU A 137 -21.68 -0.27 -8.15
CA LEU A 137 -22.80 -0.05 -7.25
C LEU A 137 -22.32 0.58 -5.94
N ASP A 138 -23.24 1.20 -5.23
CA ASP A 138 -23.03 1.70 -3.87
C ASP A 138 -22.56 0.56 -2.95
N GLU A 139 -21.66 0.87 -2.00
CA GLU A 139 -21.11 -0.14 -1.08
C GLU A 139 -22.19 -0.77 -0.19
N GLY A 140 -23.29 -0.06 0.09
CA GLY A 140 -24.43 -0.54 0.85
C GLY A 140 -25.45 -1.36 0.04
N ALA A 141 -25.29 -1.48 -1.28
CA ALA A 141 -26.19 -2.29 -2.10
C ALA A 141 -26.15 -3.77 -1.65
N SER A 142 -27.30 -4.44 -1.58
CA SER A 142 -27.36 -5.86 -1.19
C SER A 142 -26.87 -6.78 -2.31
N THR A 143 -26.47 -8.00 -1.97
CA THR A 143 -26.02 -8.99 -2.96
C THR A 143 -27.12 -9.33 -3.97
N GLY A 144 -28.37 -9.45 -3.54
CA GLY A 144 -29.51 -9.65 -4.44
C GLY A 144 -29.78 -8.46 -5.37
N GLN A 145 -29.56 -7.21 -4.91
CA GLN A 145 -29.61 -6.03 -5.80
C GLN A 145 -28.51 -6.10 -6.86
N GLN A 146 -27.29 -6.48 -6.48
CA GLN A 146 -26.17 -6.63 -7.42
C GLN A 146 -26.42 -7.74 -8.46
N VAL A 147 -26.95 -8.90 -8.04
CA VAL A 147 -27.30 -10.01 -8.94
C VAL A 147 -28.37 -9.59 -9.94
N ARG A 148 -29.46 -8.98 -9.45
CA ARG A 148 -30.54 -8.47 -10.31
C ARG A 148 -30.02 -7.49 -11.34
N ARG A 149 -29.22 -6.51 -10.88
CA ARG A 149 -28.65 -5.49 -11.75
C ARG A 149 -27.71 -6.06 -12.79
N HIS A 150 -26.90 -7.05 -12.41
CA HIS A 150 -26.03 -7.74 -13.35
C HIS A 150 -26.83 -8.47 -14.44
N ARG A 151 -27.90 -9.17 -14.07
CA ARG A 151 -28.78 -9.86 -15.02
C ARG A 151 -29.44 -8.89 -16.00
N GLU A 152 -30.00 -7.78 -15.50
CA GLU A 152 -30.56 -6.72 -16.35
C GLU A 152 -29.54 -6.20 -17.38
N ARG A 153 -28.27 -6.06 -16.98
CA ARG A 153 -27.19 -5.63 -17.89
C ARG A 153 -26.85 -6.67 -18.94
N VAL A 154 -26.82 -7.95 -18.58
CA VAL A 154 -26.60 -9.06 -19.51
C VAL A 154 -27.73 -9.12 -20.53
N ASP A 155 -28.98 -9.07 -20.06
CA ASP A 155 -30.18 -9.10 -20.93
C ASP A 155 -30.23 -7.91 -21.89
N ALA A 156 -29.88 -6.71 -21.41
CA ALA A 156 -29.83 -5.49 -22.21
C ALA A 156 -28.64 -5.42 -23.17
N ALA A 157 -27.64 -6.30 -23.04
CA ALA A 157 -26.41 -6.20 -23.85
C ALA A 157 -26.62 -6.60 -25.33
N GLY A 158 -27.70 -7.32 -25.64
CA GLY A 158 -28.02 -7.74 -27.02
C GLY A 158 -27.08 -8.81 -27.60
N ALA A 159 -26.22 -9.41 -26.79
CA ALA A 159 -25.35 -10.54 -27.16
C ALA A 159 -25.45 -11.63 -26.09
N ALA A 160 -25.51 -12.89 -26.51
CA ALA A 160 -25.63 -14.02 -25.59
C ALA A 160 -24.36 -14.16 -24.72
N PRO A 161 -24.49 -14.37 -23.41
CA PRO A 161 -23.34 -14.67 -22.55
C PRO A 161 -22.78 -16.06 -22.86
N ARG A 162 -21.47 -16.24 -22.67
CA ARG A 162 -20.83 -17.55 -22.77
C ARG A 162 -21.22 -18.42 -21.58
N THR A 163 -21.32 -19.72 -21.81
CA THR A 163 -21.61 -20.71 -20.77
C THR A 163 -20.31 -21.31 -20.23
N HIS A 164 -20.22 -21.49 -18.92
CA HIS A 164 -19.07 -22.09 -18.22
C HIS A 164 -19.48 -23.40 -17.53
N GLN A 165 -18.72 -24.48 -17.71
CA GLN A 165 -19.03 -25.79 -17.12
C GLN A 165 -18.49 -25.96 -15.70
N GLY A 166 -17.55 -25.12 -15.28
CA GLY A 166 -16.95 -25.19 -13.96
C GLY A 166 -15.75 -24.26 -13.80
N VAL A 167 -14.92 -24.54 -12.79
CA VAL A 167 -13.78 -23.68 -12.42
C VAL A 167 -12.78 -23.47 -13.57
N ALA A 168 -12.46 -24.50 -14.35
CA ALA A 168 -11.51 -24.38 -15.45
C ALA A 168 -11.94 -23.35 -16.50
N ASP A 169 -13.24 -23.34 -16.84
CA ASP A 169 -13.81 -22.38 -17.80
C ASP A 169 -13.84 -20.96 -17.24
N VAL A 170 -14.09 -20.81 -15.93
CA VAL A 170 -14.04 -19.50 -15.25
C VAL A 170 -12.61 -18.96 -15.23
N LEU A 171 -11.61 -19.78 -14.92
CA LEU A 171 -10.21 -19.38 -14.95
C LEU A 171 -9.75 -19.02 -16.37
N ALA A 172 -10.21 -19.76 -17.40
CA ALA A 172 -9.93 -19.44 -18.80
C ALA A 172 -10.60 -18.12 -19.24
N ALA A 173 -11.82 -17.83 -18.75
CA ALA A 173 -12.48 -16.55 -18.97
C ALA A 173 -11.68 -15.41 -18.33
N LEU A 174 -11.25 -15.55 -17.08
CA LEU A 174 -10.41 -14.56 -16.39
C LEU A 174 -9.09 -14.29 -17.13
N ALA A 175 -8.41 -15.34 -17.61
CA ALA A 175 -7.20 -15.19 -18.41
C ALA A 175 -7.46 -14.43 -19.73
N THR A 176 -8.64 -14.64 -20.35
CA THR A 176 -9.06 -13.89 -21.53
C THR A 176 -9.28 -12.40 -21.21
N GLU A 177 -9.93 -12.09 -20.09
CA GLU A 177 -10.14 -10.71 -19.64
C GLU A 177 -8.82 -9.99 -19.34
N GLU A 178 -7.91 -10.66 -18.66
CA GLU A 178 -6.59 -10.12 -18.32
C GLU A 178 -5.77 -9.86 -19.58
N LYS A 179 -5.75 -10.83 -20.51
CA LYS A 179 -5.07 -10.68 -21.81
C LYS A 179 -5.61 -9.48 -22.57
N MET A 180 -6.93 -9.33 -22.69
CA MET A 180 -7.56 -8.19 -23.37
C MET A 180 -7.15 -6.86 -22.74
N GLN A 181 -7.15 -6.75 -21.40
CA GLN A 181 -6.72 -5.53 -20.71
C GLN A 181 -5.22 -5.26 -20.91
N SER A 182 -4.38 -6.29 -20.81
CA SER A 182 -2.93 -6.18 -21.02
C SER A 182 -2.60 -5.72 -22.43
N GLU A 183 -3.15 -6.37 -23.46
CA GLU A 183 -2.91 -6.03 -24.87
C GLU A 183 -3.37 -4.60 -25.19
N PHE A 184 -4.55 -4.20 -24.69
CA PHE A 184 -5.07 -2.85 -24.86
C PHE A 184 -4.16 -1.76 -24.25
N ARG A 185 -3.60 -2.03 -23.06
CA ARG A 185 -2.69 -1.10 -22.37
C ARG A 185 -1.31 -1.11 -23.02
N ALA A 186 -0.79 -2.28 -23.39
CA ALA A 186 0.48 -2.43 -24.07
C ALA A 186 0.48 -1.70 -25.43
N ALA A 187 -0.59 -1.82 -26.21
CA ALA A 187 -0.75 -1.16 -27.50
C ALA A 187 -0.76 0.38 -27.41
N ARG A 188 -1.13 0.95 -26.26
CA ARG A 188 -1.10 2.42 -26.03
C ARG A 188 0.29 2.94 -25.74
N GLY A 189 1.18 2.10 -25.22
CA GLY A 189 2.51 2.50 -24.80
C GLY A 189 2.47 3.71 -23.86
N LEU A 190 3.27 4.73 -24.18
CA LEU A 190 3.34 5.98 -23.41
C LEU A 190 2.03 6.79 -23.42
N ALA A 191 1.17 6.61 -24.43
CA ALA A 191 -0.12 7.31 -24.50
C ALA A 191 -1.10 6.86 -23.40
N LEU A 192 -0.73 5.84 -22.62
CA LEU A 192 -1.46 5.39 -21.43
C LEU A 192 -1.36 6.39 -20.26
N PHE A 193 -0.26 7.14 -20.15
CA PHE A 193 0.06 7.88 -18.93
C PHE A 193 -0.73 9.18 -18.76
N GLU A 194 -0.96 9.94 -19.82
CA GLU A 194 -1.77 11.17 -19.71
C GLU A 194 -3.20 10.89 -19.18
N PRO A 195 -4.02 10.03 -19.80
CA PRO A 195 -5.38 9.77 -19.30
C PRO A 195 -5.37 9.17 -17.90
N MET A 196 -4.36 8.36 -17.57
CA MET A 196 -4.20 7.81 -16.22
C MET A 196 -3.87 8.89 -15.20
N LEU A 197 -2.92 9.77 -15.48
CA LEU A 197 -2.53 10.85 -14.57
C LEU A 197 -3.67 11.85 -14.40
N ARG A 198 -4.41 12.17 -15.47
CA ARG A 198 -5.61 13.02 -15.38
C ARG A 198 -6.68 12.37 -14.52
N ALA A 199 -6.95 11.08 -14.69
CA ALA A 199 -7.91 10.36 -13.84
C ALA A 199 -7.50 10.34 -12.37
N LYS A 200 -6.19 10.17 -12.11
CA LYS A 200 -5.62 10.07 -10.77
C LYS A 200 -5.54 11.41 -10.02
N LEU A 201 -5.15 12.48 -10.72
CA LEU A 201 -4.86 13.79 -10.12
C LEU A 201 -6.03 14.76 -10.26
N GLY A 202 -6.96 14.52 -11.19
CA GLY A 202 -8.10 15.39 -11.44
C GLY A 202 -7.66 16.84 -11.69
N PRO A 203 -8.15 17.82 -10.90
CA PRO A 203 -7.80 19.23 -11.09
C PRO A 203 -6.31 19.53 -10.85
N ASP A 204 -5.60 18.71 -10.08
CA ASP A 204 -4.17 18.89 -9.79
C ASP A 204 -3.26 18.47 -10.96
N PHE A 205 -3.82 17.97 -12.07
CA PHE A 205 -3.02 17.44 -13.17
C PHE A 205 -2.07 18.48 -13.76
N ASP A 206 -2.49 19.72 -13.95
CA ASP A 206 -1.62 20.69 -14.63
C ASP A 206 -0.38 21.04 -13.79
N GLU A 207 -0.53 21.14 -12.46
CA GLU A 207 0.58 21.46 -11.55
C GLU A 207 1.46 20.25 -11.24
N ARG A 208 0.85 19.09 -10.96
CA ARG A 208 1.56 17.90 -10.44
C ARG A 208 1.71 16.80 -11.47
N GLY A 209 0.79 16.70 -12.42
CA GLY A 209 0.74 15.67 -13.44
C GLY A 209 1.52 16.00 -14.70
N GLN A 210 1.44 17.25 -15.18
CA GLN A 210 2.11 17.68 -16.40
C GLN A 210 3.65 17.52 -16.29
N PRO A 211 4.33 17.93 -15.20
CA PRO A 211 5.77 17.72 -15.09
C PRO A 211 6.16 16.23 -15.07
N LEU A 212 5.32 15.37 -14.47
CA LEU A 212 5.53 13.92 -14.49
C LEU A 212 5.36 13.36 -15.91
N LEU A 213 4.31 13.78 -16.61
CA LEU A 213 4.03 13.35 -17.98
C LEU A 213 5.17 13.75 -18.92
N ASP A 214 5.65 15.00 -18.81
CA ASP A 214 6.77 15.50 -19.61
C ASP A 214 8.04 14.65 -19.40
N SER A 215 8.37 14.34 -18.13
CA SER A 215 9.48 13.43 -17.81
C SER A 215 9.25 12.03 -18.40
N ILE A 216 8.04 11.48 -18.37
CA ILE A 216 7.74 10.16 -18.95
C ILE A 216 7.93 10.18 -20.48
N LEU A 217 7.43 11.22 -21.15
CA LEU A 217 7.50 11.36 -22.61
C LEU A 217 8.93 11.63 -23.10
N ALA A 218 9.74 12.32 -22.30
CA ALA A 218 11.16 12.54 -22.56
C ALA A 218 12.00 11.25 -22.46
N HIS A 219 11.48 10.21 -21.81
CA HIS A 219 12.18 8.96 -21.51
C HIS A 219 11.44 7.70 -21.99
N PRO A 220 11.23 7.53 -23.30
CA PRO A 220 10.52 6.38 -23.86
C PRO A 220 11.16 5.03 -23.54
N GLU A 221 12.47 5.01 -23.27
CA GLU A 221 13.21 3.81 -22.86
C GLU A 221 12.73 3.23 -21.53
N TRP A 222 12.09 4.02 -20.65
CA TRP A 222 11.52 3.49 -19.41
C TRP A 222 10.35 2.54 -19.68
N TRP A 223 9.64 2.75 -20.79
CA TRP A 223 8.56 1.88 -21.26
C TRP A 223 9.09 0.67 -22.04
N THR A 224 10.00 0.91 -22.99
CA THR A 224 10.45 -0.11 -23.96
C THR A 224 11.60 -0.99 -23.49
N ALA A 225 12.37 -0.58 -22.46
CA ALA A 225 13.36 -1.46 -21.86
C ALA A 225 12.68 -2.78 -21.50
N ALA A 226 13.12 -3.92 -22.03
CA ALA A 226 12.45 -5.21 -21.87
C ALA A 226 12.01 -5.45 -20.42
N PRO A 227 10.85 -6.10 -20.18
CA PRO A 227 10.49 -6.51 -18.83
C PRO A 227 11.47 -7.58 -18.36
N GLY A 228 12.58 -7.17 -17.79
CA GLY A 228 13.11 -7.88 -16.65
C GLY A 228 12.31 -7.37 -15.47
N SER A 229 11.26 -8.06 -15.04
CA SER A 229 10.83 -7.93 -13.65
C SER A 229 12.08 -8.20 -12.81
N PRO A 230 12.65 -7.22 -12.09
CA PRO A 230 13.81 -7.52 -11.25
C PRO A 230 13.39 -8.41 -10.06
N ALA A 231 12.08 -8.58 -9.82
CA ALA A 231 11.50 -9.61 -8.96
C ALA A 231 11.71 -11.06 -9.46
N GLY A 232 12.04 -11.27 -10.74
CA GLY A 232 12.42 -12.58 -11.30
C GLY A 232 13.93 -12.76 -11.53
N GLN A 233 14.70 -11.67 -11.47
CA GLN A 233 16.16 -11.69 -11.65
C GLN A 233 16.89 -12.15 -10.37
N TYR A 234 16.30 -11.87 -9.21
CA TYR A 234 16.93 -12.06 -7.93
C TYR A 234 16.12 -13.06 -7.09
N PRO A 235 16.72 -14.19 -6.67
CA PRO A 235 15.97 -15.33 -6.15
C PRO A 235 15.51 -15.17 -4.69
N HIS A 236 16.02 -14.16 -3.97
CA HIS A 236 15.73 -14.00 -2.54
C HIS A 236 14.84 -12.81 -2.27
N LEU A 237 13.80 -13.05 -1.48
CA LEU A 237 12.86 -12.03 -1.01
C LEU A 237 13.23 -11.59 0.39
N VAL A 238 13.32 -10.28 0.59
CA VAL A 238 13.66 -9.67 1.87
C VAL A 238 12.71 -8.53 2.14
N ILE A 239 12.17 -8.45 3.35
CA ILE A 239 11.32 -7.36 3.81
C ILE A 239 12.10 -6.54 4.83
N ALA A 240 12.34 -5.27 4.53
CA ALA A 240 12.88 -4.32 5.50
C ALA A 240 11.72 -3.63 6.21
N ARG A 241 11.53 -3.90 7.50
CA ARG A 241 10.55 -3.21 8.35
C ARG A 241 11.25 -2.09 9.11
N LEU A 242 10.71 -0.86 9.01
CA LEU A 242 11.20 0.31 9.73
C LEU A 242 10.09 0.90 10.61
N TYR A 243 10.39 1.09 11.89
CA TYR A 243 9.47 1.67 12.87
C TYR A 243 9.50 3.20 12.84
N GLU A 244 9.22 3.77 11.67
CA GLU A 244 9.10 5.21 11.47
C GLU A 244 7.71 5.55 10.90
N PRO A 245 6.95 6.48 11.52
CA PRO A 245 5.69 7.00 10.99
C PRO A 245 5.93 7.94 9.79
N ILE A 246 6.39 7.39 8.67
CA ILE A 246 6.84 8.12 7.49
C ILE A 246 5.86 7.97 6.32
N GLN A 247 5.49 9.10 5.72
CA GLN A 247 4.57 9.13 4.58
C GLN A 247 5.21 8.56 3.31
N PRO A 248 4.42 8.06 2.34
CA PRO A 248 4.95 7.35 1.17
C PRO A 248 5.98 8.13 0.35
N ILE A 249 5.80 9.45 0.18
CA ILE A 249 6.73 10.29 -0.58
C ILE A 249 8.06 10.42 0.15
N ASP A 250 8.01 10.78 1.44
CA ASP A 250 9.21 10.95 2.27
C ASP A 250 9.96 9.62 2.49
N ARG A 251 9.22 8.51 2.56
CA ARG A 251 9.77 7.15 2.65
C ARG A 251 10.55 6.80 1.40
N GLY A 252 10.01 7.17 0.23
CA GLY A 252 10.66 7.06 -1.06
C GLY A 252 12.04 7.71 -1.01
N THR A 253 12.05 9.02 -0.76
CA THR A 253 13.27 9.84 -0.73
C THR A 253 14.31 9.36 0.29
N ARG A 254 13.87 8.98 1.49
CA ARG A 254 14.79 8.65 2.61
C ARG A 254 15.33 7.23 2.55
N TYR A 255 14.50 6.26 2.21
CA TYR A 255 14.85 4.85 2.32
C TYR A 255 14.84 4.12 0.99
N GLU A 256 13.76 4.23 0.21
CA GLU A 256 13.62 3.42 -1.01
C GLU A 256 14.62 3.84 -2.08
N ASP A 257 14.75 5.13 -2.36
CA ASP A 257 15.57 5.64 -3.45
C ASP A 257 17.08 5.41 -3.20
N PRO A 258 17.64 5.71 -2.00
CA PRO A 258 19.03 5.39 -1.68
C PRO A 258 19.32 3.90 -1.71
N LEU A 259 18.40 3.08 -1.18
CA LEU A 259 18.54 1.62 -1.16
C LEU A 259 18.50 1.03 -2.58
N GLN A 260 17.55 1.50 -3.40
CA GLN A 260 17.42 1.11 -4.80
C GLN A 260 18.68 1.46 -5.59
N ALA A 261 19.25 2.65 -5.38
CA ALA A 261 20.48 3.08 -6.03
C ALA A 261 21.67 2.20 -5.62
N ALA A 262 21.84 1.94 -4.33
CA ALA A 262 22.97 1.17 -3.80
C ALA A 262 22.93 -0.31 -4.21
N LEU A 263 21.75 -0.95 -4.14
CA LEU A 263 21.58 -2.33 -4.60
C LEU A 263 21.75 -2.43 -6.12
N GLY A 264 21.19 -1.49 -6.88
CA GLY A 264 21.27 -1.47 -8.34
C GLY A 264 22.69 -1.25 -8.86
N ALA A 265 23.46 -0.35 -8.25
CA ALA A 265 24.85 -0.06 -8.64
C ALA A 265 25.78 -1.28 -8.55
N ARG A 266 25.42 -2.26 -7.71
CA ARG A 266 26.19 -3.49 -7.48
C ARG A 266 25.52 -4.74 -8.05
N ALA A 267 24.40 -4.58 -8.77
CA ALA A 267 23.54 -5.68 -9.20
C ALA A 267 23.19 -6.66 -8.06
N LEU A 268 23.01 -6.14 -6.85
CA LEU A 268 22.73 -6.93 -5.64
C LEU A 268 21.24 -7.06 -5.36
N GLY A 269 20.39 -6.28 -6.01
CA GLY A 269 18.96 -6.35 -5.80
C GLY A 269 18.19 -5.12 -6.28
N VAL A 270 16.92 -5.08 -5.92
CA VAL A 270 15.96 -4.05 -6.26
C VAL A 270 14.95 -3.87 -5.12
N VAL A 271 14.39 -2.67 -4.99
CA VAL A 271 13.19 -2.42 -4.20
C VAL A 271 11.97 -2.68 -5.10
N THR A 272 11.18 -3.70 -4.79
CA THR A 272 10.03 -4.11 -5.60
C THR A 272 8.72 -3.47 -5.14
N GLY A 273 8.68 -2.97 -3.91
CA GLY A 273 7.46 -2.39 -3.35
C GLY A 273 7.65 -1.94 -1.92
N GLY A 274 6.53 -1.64 -1.27
CA GLY A 274 6.49 -1.27 0.13
C GLY A 274 5.07 -1.02 0.60
N GLY A 275 4.90 -1.01 1.91
CA GLY A 275 3.60 -0.85 2.57
C GLY A 275 3.72 -0.04 3.85
N SER A 276 2.57 0.42 4.34
CA SER A 276 2.46 1.08 5.63
C SER A 276 1.43 0.32 6.47
N ALA A 277 1.80 -0.04 7.69
CA ALA A 277 0.84 -0.55 8.66
C ALA A 277 0.30 0.63 9.46
N LEU A 278 -1.03 0.71 9.56
CA LEU A 278 -1.70 1.79 10.27
C LEU A 278 -2.20 1.31 11.63
N THR A 279 -2.25 2.22 12.60
CA THR A 279 -2.99 2.05 13.85
C THR A 279 -4.49 2.12 13.59
N ARG A 280 -5.31 1.86 14.61
CA ARG A 280 -6.78 1.99 14.52
C ARG A 280 -7.19 3.43 14.18
N GLU A 281 -6.42 4.40 14.64
CA GLU A 281 -6.64 5.83 14.45
C GLU A 281 -6.12 6.34 13.09
N GLY A 282 -5.45 5.50 12.30
CA GLY A 282 -4.90 5.86 11.00
C GLY A 282 -3.49 6.44 11.02
N GLU A 283 -2.82 6.41 12.18
CA GLU A 283 -1.39 6.76 12.32
C GLU A 283 -0.53 5.65 11.70
N ILE A 284 0.62 5.97 11.10
CA ILE A 284 1.54 4.94 10.60
C ILE A 284 2.30 4.32 11.79
N ALA A 285 2.07 3.04 12.06
CA ALA A 285 2.77 2.30 13.11
C ALA A 285 4.19 1.88 12.68
N TYR A 286 4.32 1.41 11.43
CA TYR A 286 5.60 1.10 10.79
C TYR A 286 5.44 1.06 9.27
N VAL A 287 6.55 1.11 8.56
CA VAL A 287 6.62 0.92 7.11
C VAL A 287 7.42 -0.31 6.76
N GLN A 288 7.18 -0.84 5.56
CA GLN A 288 7.88 -1.97 4.99
C GLN A 288 8.37 -1.65 3.58
N LEU A 289 9.56 -2.11 3.24
CA LEU A 289 10.11 -2.12 1.89
C LEU A 289 10.31 -3.57 1.47
N ASP A 290 9.77 -3.92 0.31
CA ASP A 290 9.90 -5.24 -0.29
C ASP A 290 11.11 -5.23 -1.22
N LEU A 291 12.03 -6.17 -1.03
CA LEU A 291 13.27 -6.28 -1.78
C LEU A 291 13.35 -7.64 -2.46
N SER A 292 13.86 -7.64 -3.69
CA SER A 292 14.36 -8.86 -4.35
C SER A 292 15.87 -8.73 -4.51
N VAL A 293 16.64 -9.65 -3.92
CA VAL A 293 18.11 -9.55 -3.80
C VAL A 293 18.84 -10.79 -4.31
N ALA A 294 20.05 -10.57 -4.83
CA ALA A 294 20.86 -11.58 -5.50
C ALA A 294 21.39 -12.67 -4.55
N ASN A 295 21.64 -12.30 -3.29
CA ASN A 295 22.14 -13.19 -2.25
C ASN A 295 21.77 -12.63 -0.87
N LEU A 296 21.71 -13.51 0.13
CA LEU A 296 21.40 -13.14 1.53
C LEU A 296 22.62 -12.70 2.35
N GLY A 297 23.77 -12.45 1.71
CA GLY A 297 24.98 -11.95 2.38
C GLY A 297 25.20 -10.48 2.07
N ALA A 298 25.97 -10.22 1.01
CA ALA A 298 26.35 -8.86 0.60
C ALA A 298 25.16 -7.93 0.37
N ALA A 299 24.03 -8.44 -0.14
CA ALA A 299 22.86 -7.58 -0.35
C ALA A 299 22.19 -7.15 0.97
N LEU A 300 22.15 -8.02 1.98
CA LEU A 300 21.64 -7.67 3.31
C LEU A 300 22.57 -6.67 4.00
N ASP A 301 23.88 -6.84 3.88
CA ASP A 301 24.86 -5.91 4.44
C ASP A 301 24.72 -4.51 3.83
N VAL A 302 24.59 -4.44 2.50
CA VAL A 302 24.32 -3.17 1.81
C VAL A 302 22.99 -2.56 2.23
N ALA A 303 21.93 -3.37 2.30
CA ALA A 303 20.62 -2.88 2.69
C ALA A 303 20.63 -2.32 4.11
N LYS A 304 21.19 -3.07 5.05
CA LYS A 304 21.38 -2.64 6.45
C LYS A 304 22.16 -1.33 6.51
N GLN A 305 23.33 -1.29 5.89
CA GLN A 305 24.22 -0.12 5.91
C GLN A 305 23.51 1.14 5.38
N VAL A 306 22.85 1.03 4.22
CA VAL A 306 22.19 2.18 3.58
C VAL A 306 21.02 2.67 4.40
N LEU A 307 20.20 1.75 4.94
CA LEU A 307 19.06 2.12 5.78
C LEU A 307 19.51 2.75 7.11
N GLU A 308 20.58 2.23 7.74
CA GLU A 308 21.17 2.83 8.93
C GLU A 308 21.75 4.22 8.66
N GLN A 309 22.43 4.41 7.52
CA GLN A 309 22.94 5.71 7.08
C GLN A 309 21.82 6.71 6.78
N ALA A 310 20.69 6.24 6.26
CA ALA A 310 19.47 7.03 6.10
C ALA A 310 18.77 7.34 7.44
N GLY A 311 19.26 6.78 8.53
CA GLY A 311 18.80 7.06 9.88
C GLY A 311 17.70 6.12 10.38
N ALA A 312 17.66 4.88 9.88
CA ALA A 312 16.67 3.88 10.30
C ALA A 312 16.60 3.73 11.84
N PRO A 313 15.39 3.64 12.42
CA PRO A 313 15.21 3.50 13.86
C PRO A 313 15.73 2.15 14.37
N ARG A 314 16.30 2.14 15.58
CA ARG A 314 16.62 0.91 16.32
C ARG A 314 15.39 0.02 16.38
N GLY A 315 15.62 -1.29 16.32
CA GLY A 315 14.55 -2.28 16.27
C GLY A 315 13.90 -2.43 14.90
N SER A 316 14.44 -1.78 13.86
CA SER A 316 14.13 -2.11 12.47
C SER A 316 14.69 -3.50 12.12
N GLU A 317 14.13 -4.16 11.12
CA GLU A 317 14.35 -5.58 10.88
C GLU A 317 14.43 -5.92 9.39
N LEU A 318 15.44 -6.69 8.98
CA LEU A 318 15.45 -7.40 7.71
C LEU A 318 14.88 -8.80 7.95
N ARG A 319 13.78 -9.12 7.28
CA ARG A 319 13.04 -10.38 7.41
C ARG A 319 13.13 -11.16 6.11
N PHE A 320 13.54 -12.41 6.16
CA PHE A 320 13.69 -13.26 4.97
C PHE A 320 13.59 -14.73 5.35
N GLU A 321 13.57 -15.61 4.35
CA GLU A 321 13.61 -17.06 4.57
C GLU A 321 14.96 -17.62 4.17
N ARG A 322 15.50 -18.55 4.97
CA ARG A 322 16.67 -19.35 4.62
C ARG A 322 16.38 -20.80 4.98
N GLU A 323 16.48 -21.70 4.00
CA GLU A 323 16.27 -23.14 4.19
C GLU A 323 14.90 -23.47 4.85
N GLY A 324 13.84 -22.76 4.46
CA GLY A 324 12.49 -22.95 5.01
C GLY A 324 12.25 -22.30 6.38
N GLN A 325 13.24 -21.61 6.95
CA GLN A 325 13.14 -20.96 8.25
C GLN A 325 13.08 -19.44 8.12
N ALA A 326 12.17 -18.83 8.88
CA ALA A 326 12.06 -17.38 8.96
C ALA A 326 13.22 -16.80 9.77
N MET A 327 13.99 -15.94 9.12
CA MET A 327 15.14 -15.23 9.69
C MET A 327 14.79 -13.76 9.91
N VAL A 328 15.31 -13.20 11.00
CA VAL A 328 15.22 -11.78 11.32
C VAL A 328 16.60 -11.26 11.69
N VAL A 329 17.04 -10.21 11.00
CA VAL A 329 18.28 -9.49 11.31
C VAL A 329 17.90 -8.08 11.78
N PRO A 330 18.13 -7.74 13.05
CA PRO A 330 17.86 -6.40 13.55
C PRO A 330 18.89 -5.39 13.01
N PHE A 331 18.44 -4.17 12.79
CA PHE A 331 19.26 -3.04 12.41
C PHE A 331 18.67 -1.72 12.92
N GLY A 332 19.37 -0.63 12.63
CA GLY A 332 18.94 0.72 12.97
C GLY A 332 19.75 1.29 14.12
N THR A 333 19.98 2.59 14.06
CA THR A 333 20.90 3.29 14.96
C THR A 333 20.24 4.46 15.68
N SER A 334 19.17 5.03 15.12
CA SER A 334 18.44 6.15 15.71
C SER A 334 17.36 5.69 16.68
N GLU A 335 17.06 6.48 17.69
CA GLU A 335 15.94 6.29 18.61
C GLU A 335 14.90 7.37 18.37
N ALA A 336 13.63 7.02 18.60
CA ALA A 336 12.51 7.93 18.39
C ALA A 336 11.95 8.46 19.71
N LEU A 337 11.64 9.75 19.72
CA LEU A 337 10.83 10.41 20.73
C LEU A 337 9.57 10.94 20.04
N ALA A 338 8.39 10.54 20.51
CA ALA A 338 7.13 11.04 19.97
C ALA A 338 6.43 11.94 21.00
N ILE A 339 6.06 13.14 20.59
CA ILE A 339 5.28 14.08 21.41
C ILE A 339 3.86 14.07 20.86
N TYR A 340 2.88 13.63 21.65
CA TYR A 340 1.46 13.69 21.32
C TYR A 340 0.82 14.85 22.08
N LEU A 341 0.53 15.94 21.36
CA LEU A 341 -0.12 17.14 21.86
C LEU A 341 -1.63 16.90 21.99
N ASP A 342 -2.24 17.46 23.02
CA ASP A 342 -3.69 17.43 23.21
C ASP A 342 -4.36 18.33 22.16
N GLY A 343 -5.30 17.78 21.40
CA GLY A 343 -6.07 18.50 20.39
C GLY A 343 -7.50 18.83 20.80
N THR A 344 -7.95 18.45 22.00
CA THR A 344 -9.36 18.60 22.43
C THR A 344 -9.57 19.04 23.88
N GLY A 345 -8.57 18.88 24.75
CA GLY A 345 -8.71 19.07 26.20
C GLY A 345 -8.15 20.37 26.77
N LEU A 346 -7.47 21.19 25.97
CA LEU A 346 -6.99 22.52 26.38
C LEU A 346 -8.08 23.59 26.21
N PRO A 347 -8.02 24.70 26.97
CA PRO A 347 -8.90 25.86 26.75
C PRO A 347 -8.78 26.44 25.33
N ASP A 348 -9.91 26.90 24.77
CA ASP A 348 -9.97 27.45 23.40
C ASP A 348 -9.01 28.62 23.16
N ASP A 349 -8.74 29.44 24.19
CA ASP A 349 -7.80 30.57 24.08
C ASP A 349 -6.37 30.09 23.83
N VAL A 350 -6.00 28.90 24.30
CA VAL A 350 -4.69 28.28 24.03
C VAL A 350 -4.57 27.90 22.56
N TYR A 351 -5.55 27.22 21.98
CA TYR A 351 -5.53 26.88 20.55
C TYR A 351 -5.59 28.11 19.64
N THR A 352 -6.24 29.17 20.10
CA THR A 352 -6.36 30.42 19.34
C THR A 352 -5.06 31.24 19.34
N ARG A 353 -4.35 31.29 20.47
CA ARG A 353 -3.17 32.16 20.65
C ARG A 353 -1.83 31.48 20.41
N CYS A 354 -1.77 30.16 20.50
CA CYS A 354 -0.53 29.40 20.32
C CYS A 354 -0.44 28.81 18.91
N ASN A 355 0.77 28.70 18.40
CA ASN A 355 1.04 28.20 17.06
C ASN A 355 1.96 26.97 17.12
N ILE A 356 1.52 25.85 16.58
CA ILE A 356 2.32 24.62 16.55
C ILE A 356 3.66 24.81 15.81
N ASN A 357 3.73 25.71 14.83
CA ASN A 357 4.98 25.99 14.13
C ASN A 357 6.02 26.67 15.04
N GLU A 358 5.59 27.55 15.96
CA GLU A 358 6.50 28.12 16.96
C GLU A 358 7.00 27.05 17.94
N LEU A 359 6.14 26.08 18.28
CA LEU A 359 6.57 24.93 19.09
C LEU A 359 7.61 24.10 18.34
N VAL A 360 7.39 23.82 17.05
CA VAL A 360 8.35 23.12 16.19
C VAL A 360 9.69 23.86 16.16
N GLU A 361 9.69 25.18 15.96
CA GLU A 361 10.91 26.00 15.98
C GLU A 361 11.65 25.93 17.32
N ARG A 362 10.91 25.98 18.45
CA ARG A 362 11.50 25.85 19.80
C ARG A 362 12.08 24.47 20.04
N VAL A 363 11.38 23.42 19.58
CA VAL A 363 11.87 22.04 19.66
C VAL A 363 13.14 21.90 18.84
N ASP A 364 13.14 22.34 17.59
CA ASP A 364 14.32 22.26 16.72
C ASP A 364 15.51 23.09 17.25
N ALA A 365 15.25 24.24 17.89
CA ALA A 365 16.29 25.06 18.51
C ALA A 365 16.87 24.44 19.81
N ALA A 366 16.06 23.70 20.56
CA ALA A 366 16.50 22.98 21.76
C ALA A 366 17.24 21.69 21.42
N LEU A 367 16.86 21.05 20.31
CA LEU A 367 17.63 19.99 19.69
C LEU A 367 18.86 20.60 18.98
N GLY A 368 19.87 19.78 18.74
CA GLY A 368 21.09 20.26 18.07
C GLY A 368 21.81 19.11 17.40
N GLY A 369 22.54 19.39 16.31
CA GLY A 369 23.32 18.38 15.61
C GLY A 369 22.47 17.45 14.74
N SER A 370 22.40 16.17 15.12
CA SER A 370 21.80 15.10 14.29
C SER A 370 20.33 14.82 14.60
N GLU A 371 19.86 15.34 15.74
CA GLU A 371 18.50 15.23 16.26
C GLU A 371 17.56 16.17 15.53
N LYS A 372 16.43 15.66 15.04
CA LYS A 372 15.46 16.48 14.30
C LYS A 372 14.07 15.89 14.32
N ILE A 373 13.08 16.76 14.14
CA ILE A 373 11.72 16.35 13.76
C ILE A 373 11.77 15.75 12.36
N ARG A 374 11.15 14.59 12.16
CA ARG A 374 11.10 13.88 10.86
C ARG A 374 9.70 13.69 10.32
N GLY A 375 8.67 13.98 11.11
CA GLY A 375 7.30 13.90 10.67
C GLY A 375 6.32 14.30 11.76
N SER A 376 5.06 14.36 11.37
CA SER A 376 3.93 14.62 12.24
C SER A 376 2.73 13.82 11.78
N TRP A 377 1.74 13.68 12.65
CA TRP A 377 0.44 13.14 12.31
C TRP A 377 -0.65 13.88 13.08
N SER A 378 -1.76 14.16 12.42
CA SER A 378 -2.92 14.80 13.04
C SER A 378 -4.05 13.80 13.13
N GLY A 379 -4.42 13.44 14.34
CA GLY A 379 -5.54 12.57 14.65
C GLY A 379 -6.77 13.32 15.16
N PRO A 380 -7.85 12.61 15.49
CA PRO A 380 -9.09 13.21 15.97
C PRO A 380 -8.99 13.81 17.38
N ARG A 381 -7.97 13.45 18.17
CA ARG A 381 -7.79 13.91 19.56
C ARG A 381 -6.38 14.38 19.89
N GLU A 382 -5.38 13.99 19.10
CA GLU A 382 -3.99 14.30 19.36
C GLU A 382 -3.30 14.70 18.05
N THR A 383 -2.33 15.61 18.14
CA THR A 383 -1.37 15.91 17.06
C THR A 383 0.01 15.46 17.50
N SER A 384 0.68 14.62 16.72
CA SER A 384 1.99 14.07 17.07
C SER A 384 3.13 14.76 16.32
N LEU A 385 4.29 14.86 16.97
CA LEU A 385 5.59 15.18 16.39
C LEU A 385 6.54 14.01 16.64
N TYR A 386 7.21 13.52 15.58
CA TYR A 386 8.17 12.42 15.69
C TYR A 386 9.59 12.94 15.52
N LEU A 387 10.38 12.80 16.58
CA LEU A 387 11.75 13.23 16.66
C LEU A 387 12.66 12.01 16.63
N TYR A 388 13.80 12.14 15.94
CA TYR A 388 14.77 11.06 15.83
C TYR A 388 16.17 11.58 16.10
N GLY A 389 16.94 10.80 16.87
CA GLY A 389 18.29 11.13 17.31
C GLY A 389 19.04 9.89 17.79
N PRO A 390 20.26 10.02 18.32
CA PRO A 390 21.02 8.88 18.83
C PRO A 390 20.50 8.34 20.17
N SER A 391 19.75 9.14 20.94
CA SER A 391 19.15 8.77 22.23
C SER A 391 17.84 9.49 22.45
N ALA A 392 16.75 8.73 22.65
CA ALA A 392 15.43 9.30 22.94
C ALA A 392 15.37 9.96 24.31
N ASP A 393 16.09 9.43 25.30
CA ASP A 393 16.19 10.03 26.63
C ASP A 393 16.91 11.39 26.57
N ALA A 394 18.02 11.49 25.83
CA ALA A 394 18.74 12.74 25.69
C ALA A 394 17.91 13.82 24.97
N MET A 395 17.13 13.44 23.95
CA MET A 395 16.16 14.35 23.32
C MET A 395 15.09 14.80 24.32
N PHE A 396 14.57 13.88 25.13
CA PHE A 396 13.57 14.22 26.15
C PHE A 396 14.10 15.19 27.21
N ASP A 397 15.33 14.99 27.66
CA ASP A 397 15.99 15.84 28.67
C ASP A 397 16.25 17.26 28.13
N LYS A 398 16.65 17.39 26.87
CA LYS A 398 16.83 18.71 26.21
C LYS A 398 15.52 19.48 26.08
N LEU A 399 14.39 18.78 25.97
CA LEU A 399 13.07 19.40 25.74
C LEU A 399 12.32 19.76 27.02
N GLN A 400 12.86 19.48 28.20
CA GLN A 400 12.19 19.75 29.48
C GLN A 400 11.74 21.22 29.62
N SER A 401 12.60 22.17 29.25
CA SER A 401 12.25 23.60 29.28
C SER A 401 11.15 23.96 28.29
N VAL A 402 11.18 23.40 27.07
CA VAL A 402 10.14 23.62 26.06
C VAL A 402 8.79 23.10 26.56
N PHE A 403 8.78 21.92 27.18
CA PHE A 403 7.58 21.30 27.75
C PHE A 403 6.98 22.10 28.91
N ALA A 404 7.83 22.71 29.75
CA ALA A 404 7.38 23.54 30.86
C ALA A 404 6.84 24.89 30.39
N ASP A 405 7.42 25.46 29.34
CA ASP A 405 7.18 26.85 28.95
C ASP A 405 6.08 27.02 27.89
N TYR A 406 5.85 26.03 27.01
CA TYR A 406 4.93 26.20 25.88
C TYR A 406 3.52 25.63 26.17
N PRO A 407 2.44 26.45 26.13
CA PRO A 407 1.10 26.01 26.55
C PRO A 407 0.53 24.80 25.81
N LEU A 408 0.85 24.58 24.53
CA LEU A 408 0.38 23.39 23.78
C LEU A 408 0.96 22.07 24.33
N CYS A 409 2.02 22.11 25.15
CA CYS A 409 2.58 20.91 25.77
C CYS A 409 1.79 20.44 27.00
N GLN A 410 0.81 21.21 27.48
CA GLN A 410 -0.07 20.77 28.56
C GLN A 410 -0.88 19.53 28.13
N ASN A 411 -1.09 18.59 29.04
CA ASN A 411 -1.70 17.27 28.81
C ASN A 411 -0.98 16.36 27.80
N ALA A 412 0.10 16.83 27.19
CA ALA A 412 0.79 16.08 26.17
C ALA A 412 1.35 14.78 26.73
N ARG A 413 1.40 13.77 25.87
CA ARG A 413 2.00 12.47 26.15
C ARG A 413 3.27 12.33 25.35
N VAL A 414 4.37 12.11 26.05
CA VAL A 414 5.66 11.90 25.43
C VAL A 414 6.02 10.42 25.51
N VAL A 415 6.22 9.78 24.36
CA VAL A 415 6.66 8.39 24.24
C VAL A 415 8.14 8.36 23.90
N ILE A 416 8.92 7.84 24.83
CA ILE A 416 10.37 7.73 24.73
C ILE A 416 10.67 6.31 24.24
N ARG A 417 11.52 6.21 23.20
CA ARG A 417 11.71 5.00 22.37
C ARG A 417 10.42 4.59 21.65
N HIS A 418 9.76 5.57 21.02
CA HIS A 418 8.59 5.32 20.20
C HIS A 418 8.91 4.37 19.02
N GLY A 419 7.95 3.56 18.57
CA GLY A 419 8.12 2.62 17.47
C GLY A 419 8.07 1.16 17.93
N ASN A 420 9.18 0.44 17.86
CA ASN A 420 9.22 -0.99 18.17
C ASN A 420 8.86 -1.25 19.65
N PRO A 421 7.74 -1.95 19.95
CA PRO A 421 7.31 -2.20 21.33
C PRO A 421 8.31 -2.99 22.17
N ALA A 422 9.23 -3.75 21.53
CA ALA A 422 10.24 -4.54 22.21
C ALA A 422 11.43 -3.73 22.76
N LEU A 423 11.48 -2.41 22.53
CA LEU A 423 12.58 -1.54 22.98
C LEU A 423 12.28 -0.80 24.29
N ASP A 424 11.53 -1.42 25.19
CA ASP A 424 11.22 -0.86 26.53
C ASP A 424 10.68 0.59 26.46
N SER A 425 9.70 0.80 25.59
CA SER A 425 9.10 2.14 25.43
C SER A 425 8.45 2.61 26.74
N ARG A 426 8.66 3.89 27.06
CA ARG A 426 8.07 4.51 28.26
C ARG A 426 7.28 5.75 27.89
N THR A 427 6.16 5.93 28.58
CA THR A 427 5.25 7.05 28.34
C THR A 427 5.23 7.98 29.55
N VAL A 428 5.43 9.27 29.31
CA VAL A 428 5.32 10.34 30.31
C VAL A 428 4.15 11.23 29.95
N ARG A 429 3.30 11.57 30.93
CA ARG A 429 2.23 12.57 30.78
C ARG A 429 2.68 13.88 31.40
N LEU A 430 2.41 14.99 30.70
CA LEU A 430 2.67 16.34 31.17
C LEU A 430 1.38 16.96 31.76
N PRO A 431 1.44 17.80 32.81
CA PRO A 431 2.65 18.21 33.54
C PRO A 431 3.17 17.07 34.44
N PHE A 432 4.46 17.11 34.78
CA PHE A 432 5.11 16.02 35.54
C PHE A 432 4.36 15.68 36.83
N PRO A 433 4.18 14.38 37.15
CA PRO A 433 3.66 14.01 38.45
C PRO A 433 4.58 14.63 39.52
N ARG A 434 4.01 15.41 40.45
CA ARG A 434 4.76 15.92 41.59
C ARG A 434 5.27 14.69 42.36
N GLY A 435 6.60 14.55 42.40
CA GLY A 435 7.28 13.45 43.09
C GLY A 435 7.05 13.45 44.58
#